data_AF-A0A2V8NZI5-F1
#
_entry.id   AF-A0A2V8NZI5-F1
#
_cell.length_a   1.000
_cell.length_b   1.000
_cell.length_c   1.000
_cell.angle_alpha   90.00
_cell.angle_beta   90.00
_cell.angle_gamma   90.00
#
_symmetry.space_group_name_H-M   'P 1'
#
loop_
_entity.id
_entity.type
_entity.pdbx_description
1 polymer ?
#
loop_
_entity_poly.entity_id
_entity_poly.type
_entity_poly.pdbx_seq_one_letter_code
_entity_poly.pdbx_strand_id
1 'polypeptide(L)'
;MTAGAFGQRESFLVKFLLGAVALCFSVTPSPAANLEEVANFPNQQVTGVTVSKSGRIFVNFPDWSDDHTISVAELIDRQPKPFPNDEWNK
;
A
#
# COMPACT_ATOMS: atom_id res chain seq x y z
N MET A 1 -8.43 -81.78 -12.55
CA MET A 1 -9.28 -81.04 -11.58
C MET A 1 -8.36 -80.17 -10.74
N THR A 2 -8.60 -78.84 -10.76
CA THR A 2 -8.15 -77.77 -9.81
C THR A 2 -6.65 -77.64 -9.53
N ALA A 3 -5.97 -76.49 -9.53
CA ALA A 3 -6.25 -75.05 -9.59
C ALA A 3 -4.94 -74.38 -10.09
N GLY A 4 -4.94 -73.27 -10.83
CA GLY A 4 -5.02 -71.91 -10.26
C GLY A 4 -3.64 -71.22 -10.30
N ALA A 5 -3.55 -70.10 -11.03
CA ALA A 5 -2.55 -69.01 -10.93
C ALA A 5 -2.70 -68.16 -12.22
N PHE A 6 -3.70 -67.27 -12.35
CA PHE A 6 -3.77 -65.92 -11.78
C PHE A 6 -2.40 -65.26 -11.55
N GLY A 7 -2.16 -64.17 -12.29
CA GLY A 7 -1.19 -63.14 -11.92
C GLY A 7 0.01 -63.02 -12.83
N GLN A 8 -0.18 -62.52 -14.07
CA GLN A 8 0.82 -61.76 -14.82
C GLN A 8 0.08 -60.77 -15.75
N ARG A 9 -0.52 -59.73 -15.16
CA ARG A 9 -1.06 -58.57 -15.90
C ARG A 9 -0.61 -57.29 -15.23
N GLU A 10 0.70 -57.10 -15.09
CA GLU A 10 1.26 -55.83 -14.62
C GLU A 10 2.47 -55.44 -15.43
N SER A 11 2.23 -54.96 -16.64
CA SER A 11 3.14 -54.04 -17.32
C SER A 11 2.36 -53.40 -18.45
N PHE A 12 2.64 -52.13 -18.73
CA PHE A 12 1.86 -51.22 -19.58
C PHE A 12 0.62 -50.66 -18.90
N LEU A 13 0.76 -49.52 -18.20
CA LEU A 13 0.18 -48.23 -18.66
C LEU A 13 0.29 -47.07 -17.64
N VAL A 14 1.27 -47.02 -16.73
CA VAL A 14 1.44 -45.84 -15.85
C VAL A 14 2.73 -45.09 -16.21
N LYS A 15 2.76 -44.54 -17.42
CA LYS A 15 3.78 -43.57 -17.88
C LYS A 15 3.12 -42.38 -18.58
N PHE A 16 1.97 -41.94 -18.08
CA PHE A 16 1.23 -40.83 -18.64
C PHE A 16 1.10 -39.71 -17.61
N LEU A 17 1.37 -38.49 -18.08
CA LEU A 17 1.32 -37.19 -17.39
C LEU A 17 2.53 -36.79 -16.52
N LEU A 18 3.70 -36.73 -17.16
CA LEU A 18 4.61 -35.60 -16.95
C LEU A 18 4.03 -34.41 -17.73
N GLY A 19 3.71 -33.28 -17.08
CA GLY A 19 3.39 -32.06 -17.82
C GLY A 19 2.39 -31.11 -17.18
N ALA A 20 2.57 -30.75 -15.91
CA ALA A 20 2.03 -29.49 -15.41
C ALA A 20 3.20 -28.50 -15.27
N VAL A 21 3.52 -27.80 -16.35
CA VAL A 21 4.41 -26.62 -16.29
C VAL A 21 3.60 -25.53 -15.60
N ALA A 22 3.86 -25.34 -14.31
CA ALA A 22 3.35 -24.19 -13.57
C ALA A 22 3.99 -22.92 -14.16
N LEU A 23 3.22 -22.20 -14.98
CA LEU A 23 3.52 -20.82 -15.38
C LEU A 23 3.37 -19.92 -14.15
N CYS A 24 4.37 -19.93 -13.29
CA CYS A 24 4.50 -18.92 -12.24
C CYS A 24 4.91 -17.61 -12.93
N PHE A 25 3.94 -16.72 -13.16
CA PHE A 25 4.26 -15.34 -13.53
C PHE A 25 4.98 -14.69 -12.34
N SER A 26 6.26 -14.38 -12.50
CA SER A 26 6.99 -13.58 -11.53
C SER A 26 6.45 -12.15 -11.56
N VAL A 27 5.92 -11.66 -10.44
CA VAL A 27 5.68 -10.22 -10.26
C VAL A 27 7.05 -9.54 -10.19
N THR A 28 7.38 -8.73 -11.18
CA THR A 28 8.51 -7.79 -11.07
C THR A 28 8.13 -6.72 -10.06
N PRO A 29 8.86 -6.57 -8.94
CA PRO A 29 8.62 -5.45 -8.04
C PRO A 29 8.88 -4.15 -8.79
N SER A 30 7.96 -3.20 -8.69
CA SER A 30 8.22 -1.84 -9.17
C SER A 30 9.45 -1.28 -8.44
N PRO A 31 10.28 -0.47 -9.13
CA PRO A 31 11.37 0.25 -8.46
C PRO A 31 10.80 0.96 -7.22
N ALA A 32 11.45 0.78 -6.08
CA ALA A 32 11.05 1.47 -4.86
C ALA A 32 11.12 2.98 -5.12
N ALA A 33 10.01 3.68 -4.87
CA ALA A 33 10.01 5.12 -4.90
C ALA A 33 10.95 5.64 -3.81
N ASN A 34 11.69 6.71 -4.10
CA ASN A 34 12.45 7.40 -3.07
C ASN A 34 11.46 8.10 -2.14
N LEU A 35 11.45 7.70 -0.88
CA LEU A 35 10.67 8.38 0.15
C LEU A 35 11.32 9.73 0.44
N GLU A 36 10.54 10.80 0.34
CA GLU A 36 10.96 12.14 0.71
C GLU A 36 10.10 12.64 1.88
N GLU A 37 10.76 13.13 2.93
CA GLU A 37 10.06 13.82 4.01
C GLU A 37 9.68 15.24 3.56
N VAL A 38 8.38 15.46 3.40
CA VAL A 38 7.81 16.75 2.98
C VAL A 38 7.51 17.65 4.17
N ALA A 39 7.03 17.09 5.28
CA ALA A 39 6.77 17.80 6.53
C ALA A 39 6.73 16.82 7.71
N ASN A 40 7.00 17.32 8.92
CA ASN A 40 6.96 16.57 10.16
C ASN A 40 6.22 17.37 11.24
N PHE A 41 5.28 16.72 11.95
CA PHE A 41 4.48 17.33 13.01
C PHE A 41 4.62 16.49 14.30
N PRO A 42 5.70 16.69 15.07
CA PRO A 42 6.03 15.78 16.17
C PRO A 42 5.06 15.89 17.36
N ASN A 43 4.43 17.06 17.53
CA ASN A 43 3.57 17.36 18.67
C ASN A 43 2.09 17.49 18.28
N GLN A 44 1.75 17.33 17.00
CA GLN A 44 0.38 17.54 16.51
C GLN A 44 -0.06 16.35 15.67
N GLN A 45 -1.26 15.85 15.95
CA GLN A 45 -1.89 14.84 15.10
C GLN A 45 -2.62 15.50 13.95
N VAL A 46 -2.49 14.93 12.75
CA VAL A 46 -3.20 15.39 11.56
C VAL A 46 -4.32 14.39 11.25
N THR A 47 -5.47 14.89 10.79
CA THR A 47 -6.62 14.05 10.42
C THR A 47 -6.81 13.93 8.92
N GLY A 48 -6.11 14.74 8.13
CA GLY A 48 -6.21 14.69 6.68
C GLY A 48 -5.05 15.37 5.97
N VAL A 49 -4.72 14.83 4.80
CA VAL A 49 -3.77 15.40 3.85
C VAL A 49 -4.41 15.38 2.47
N THR A 50 -4.24 16.44 1.67
CA THR A 50 -4.73 16.51 0.29
C THR A 50 -3.73 17.24 -0.59
N VAL A 51 -3.62 16.80 -1.84
CA VAL A 51 -2.77 17.43 -2.86
C VAL A 51 -3.68 17.96 -3.98
N SER A 52 -3.54 19.24 -4.31
CA SER A 52 -4.27 19.84 -5.42
C SER A 52 -3.72 19.38 -6.79
N LYS A 53 -4.46 19.61 -7.87
CA LYS A 53 -3.96 19.39 -9.25
C LYS A 53 -2.70 20.20 -9.57
N SER A 54 -2.50 21.34 -8.90
CA SER A 54 -1.32 22.19 -9.05
C SER A 54 -0.18 21.82 -8.09
N GLY A 55 -0.32 20.73 -7.31
CA GLY A 55 0.70 20.27 -6.37
C GLY A 55 0.70 20.97 -5.01
N ARG A 56 -0.29 21.80 -4.69
CA ARG A 56 -0.41 22.44 -3.36
C ARG A 56 -0.82 21.38 -2.34
N ILE A 57 -0.19 21.37 -1.17
CA ILE A 57 -0.45 20.37 -0.13
C ILE A 57 -1.20 21.03 1.02
N PHE A 58 -2.29 20.41 1.46
CA PHE A 58 -3.10 20.88 2.58
C PHE A 58 -3.15 19.83 3.68
N VAL A 59 -3.17 20.31 4.91
CA VAL A 59 -3.18 19.48 6.13
C VAL A 59 -4.27 19.98 7.07
N ASN A 60 -5.03 19.05 7.66
CA ASN A 60 -6.03 19.35 8.69
C ASN A 60 -5.49 18.98 10.08
N PHE A 61 -5.49 19.93 11.00
CA PHE A 61 -5.21 19.74 12.41
C PHE A 61 -6.53 19.89 13.19
N PRO A 62 -7.00 18.84 13.87
CA PRO A 62 -8.23 18.92 14.65
C PRO A 62 -8.00 19.74 15.93
N ASP A 63 -9.03 20.48 16.34
CA ASP A 63 -9.06 21.22 17.60
C ASP A 63 -9.42 20.27 18.77
N TRP A 64 -8.42 19.56 19.27
CA TRP A 64 -8.57 18.60 20.38
C TRP A 64 -7.79 18.98 21.63
N SER A 65 -6.91 19.97 21.55
CA SER A 65 -5.99 20.36 22.62
C SER A 65 -5.95 21.88 22.78
N ASP A 66 -5.66 22.35 23.99
CA ASP A 66 -5.64 23.78 24.32
C ASP A 66 -4.53 24.58 23.58
N ASP A 67 -3.57 23.89 22.97
CA ASP A 67 -2.51 24.47 22.14
C ASP A 67 -2.86 24.53 20.64
N HIS A 68 -4.14 24.36 20.30
CA HIS A 68 -4.63 24.51 18.94
C HIS A 68 -4.31 25.90 18.39
N THR A 69 -3.71 25.93 17.20
CA THR A 69 -3.24 27.17 16.57
C THR A 69 -3.76 27.36 15.15
N ILE A 70 -3.97 26.27 14.41
CA ILE A 70 -4.33 26.31 12.99
C ILE A 70 -5.21 25.10 12.71
N SER A 71 -6.40 25.27 12.12
CA SER A 71 -7.28 24.17 11.75
C SER A 71 -6.94 23.56 10.38
N VAL A 72 -6.71 24.42 9.38
CA VAL A 72 -6.36 24.03 8.02
C VAL A 72 -5.15 24.84 7.57
N ALA A 73 -4.10 24.14 7.12
CA ALA A 73 -2.90 24.77 6.60
C ALA A 73 -2.61 24.33 5.17
N GLU A 74 -2.04 25.25 4.38
CA GLU A 74 -1.26 24.92 3.19
C GLU A 74 0.22 24.77 3.57
N LEU A 75 0.92 23.79 2.99
CA LEU A 75 2.38 23.70 3.12
C LEU A 75 3.05 24.59 2.07
N ILE A 76 3.67 25.68 2.54
CA ILE A 76 4.50 26.57 1.74
C ILE A 76 5.93 26.41 2.24
N ASP A 77 6.86 26.06 1.36
CA ASP A 77 8.25 25.76 1.71
C ASP A 77 8.38 24.75 2.87
N ARG A 78 7.52 23.71 2.84
CA ARG A 78 7.43 22.65 3.87
C ARG A 78 6.94 23.13 5.24
N GLN A 79 6.48 24.37 5.36
CA GLN A 79 5.96 24.95 6.59
C GLN A 79 4.45 25.12 6.51
N PRO A 80 3.69 24.77 7.57
CA PRO A 80 2.26 25.02 7.61
C PRO A 80 1.97 26.53 7.67
N LYS A 81 1.13 26.99 6.75
CA LYS A 81 0.58 28.35 6.72
C LYS A 81 -0.94 28.29 6.75
N PRO A 82 -1.62 29.04 7.65
CA PRO A 82 -3.07 29.03 7.73
C PRO A 82 -3.73 29.30 6.39
N PHE A 83 -4.72 28.49 6.03
CA PHE A 83 -5.46 28.61 4.78
C PHE A 83 -6.97 28.79 5.05
N PRO A 84 -7.66 29.72 4.36
CA PRO A 84 -7.12 30.67 3.39
C PRO A 84 -6.33 31.82 4.02
N ASN A 85 -6.49 32.05 5.32
CA ASN A 85 -5.80 33.08 6.10
C ASN A 85 -5.94 32.77 7.60
N ASP A 86 -5.27 33.58 8.43
CA ASP A 86 -5.31 33.45 9.89
C ASP A 86 -6.72 33.67 10.46
N GLU A 87 -7.50 34.60 9.89
CA GLU A 87 -8.84 34.94 10.43
C GLU A 87 -9.82 33.76 10.36
N TRP A 88 -9.72 32.92 9.34
CA TRP A 88 -10.51 31.70 9.20
C TRP A 88 -10.05 30.56 10.11
N ASN A 89 -8.83 30.66 10.67
CA ASN A 89 -8.21 29.64 11.51
C ASN A 89 -8.13 30.05 12.98
N LYS A 90 -8.83 31.13 13.37
CA LYS A 90 -9.01 31.55 14.77
C LYS A 90 -10.09 30.74 15.48
#